data_AF-A0A7X8VEK0-F1
#
_entry.id   AF-A0A7X8VEK0-F1
#
_cell.length_a   1.000
_cell.length_b   1.000
_cell.length_c   1.000
_cell.angle_alpha   90.00
_cell.angle_beta   90.00
_cell.angle_gamma   90.00
#
_symmetry.space_group_name_H-M   'P 1'
#
loop_
_entity.id
_entity.type
_entity.pdbx_description
1 polymer ?
#
loop_
_entity_poly.entity_id
_entity_poly.type
_entity_poly.pdbx_seq_one_letter_code
_entity_poly.pdbx_strand_id
1 'polypeptide(L)'
;MNKAIPTKVVTGEVRLSYVHLVKPYSNQPGQPEKFSVTLLIPKSDIVTKQKIDAAINAAIQQGVKDKWNGVRPPVVAIPIHDGDGV
;
A
#
# COMPACT_ATOMS: atom_id res chain seq x y z
N MET A 1 -7.65 -24.39 -6.79
CA MET A 1 -6.57 -23.73 -6.04
C MET A 1 -6.70 -22.23 -6.25
N ASN A 2 -6.84 -21.44 -5.18
CA ASN A 2 -6.91 -19.97 -5.32
C ASN A 2 -5.55 -19.46 -5.82
N LYS A 3 -5.56 -18.81 -6.98
CA LYS A 3 -4.37 -18.16 -7.54
C LYS A 3 -3.91 -17.07 -6.57
N ALA A 4 -2.71 -17.21 -6.01
CA ALA A 4 -2.11 -16.14 -5.22
C ALA A 4 -2.00 -14.88 -6.09
N ILE A 5 -2.53 -13.76 -5.62
CA ILE A 5 -2.41 -12.45 -6.28
C ILE A 5 -1.13 -11.81 -5.73
N PRO A 6 -0.05 -11.69 -6.52
CA PRO A 6 1.26 -11.28 -6.00
C PRO A 6 1.28 -9.87 -5.40
N THR A 7 0.34 -9.01 -5.80
CA THR A 7 0.20 -7.62 -5.35
C THR A 7 -0.79 -7.46 -4.20
N LYS A 8 -1.41 -8.55 -3.73
CA LYS A 8 -2.37 -8.53 -2.61
C LYS A 8 -1.67 -8.95 -1.33
N VAL A 9 -1.82 -8.15 -0.28
CA VAL A 9 -1.33 -8.47 1.06
C VAL A 9 -2.51 -8.54 2.03
N VAL A 10 -2.47 -9.53 2.92
CA VAL A 10 -3.29 -9.59 4.12
C VAL A 10 -2.33 -9.44 5.30
N THR A 11 -2.54 -8.41 6.12
CA THR A 11 -1.68 -8.12 7.28
C THR A 11 -2.00 -9.06 8.45
N GLY A 12 -1.10 -9.10 9.43
CA GLY A 12 -1.45 -9.53 10.79
C GLY A 12 -2.28 -8.49 11.52
N GLU A 13 -2.19 -8.50 12.85
CA GLU A 13 -2.81 -7.47 13.70
C GLU A 13 -2.12 -6.12 13.49
N VAL A 14 -2.91 -5.09 13.22
CA VAL A 14 -2.47 -3.71 12.99
C VAL A 14 -3.43 -2.74 13.67
N ARG A 15 -2.96 -1.54 13.99
CA ARG A 15 -3.83 -0.48 14.50
C ARG A 15 -4.37 0.37 13.36
N LEU A 16 -5.67 0.65 13.37
CA LEU A 16 -6.29 1.54 12.40
C LEU A 16 -6.24 3.00 12.91
N SER A 17 -5.96 3.94 12.00
CA SER A 17 -6.04 5.38 12.24
C SER A 17 -6.77 6.07 11.09
N TYR A 18 -7.40 7.22 11.34
CA TYR A 18 -8.22 7.98 10.37
C TYR A 18 -9.22 7.07 9.62
N VAL A 19 -10.08 6.40 10.37
CA VAL A 19 -10.93 5.32 9.88
C VAL A 19 -12.18 5.86 9.18
N HIS A 20 -12.27 5.63 7.86
CA HIS A 20 -13.41 6.00 7.01
C HIS A 20 -13.91 4.77 6.23
N LEU A 21 -14.31 3.73 6.95
CA LEU A 21 -14.75 2.45 6.36
C LEU A 21 -16.26 2.33 6.16
N VAL A 22 -17.05 3.12 6.90
CA VAL A 22 -18.53 3.09 6.86
C VAL A 22 -19.14 4.26 6.10
N LYS A 23 -18.38 5.35 5.94
CA LYS A 23 -18.75 6.54 5.17
C LYS A 23 -17.49 7.06 4.45
N PRO A 24 -17.58 7.41 3.15
CA PRO A 24 -16.43 7.96 2.44
C PRO A 24 -16.09 9.36 2.99
N TYR A 25 -14.84 9.75 2.82
CA TYR A 25 -14.30 11.01 3.33
C TYR A 25 -13.34 11.62 2.30
N SER A 26 -13.27 12.95 2.29
CA SER A 26 -12.29 13.71 1.53
C SER A 26 -11.49 14.58 2.49
N ASN A 27 -10.17 14.40 2.50
CA ASN A 27 -9.28 15.15 3.41
C ASN A 27 -9.01 16.59 2.92
N GLN A 28 -9.26 16.86 1.64
CA GLN A 28 -9.01 18.18 1.04
C GLN A 28 -10.27 18.67 0.31
N PRO A 29 -10.65 19.95 0.47
CA PRO A 29 -11.76 20.52 -0.29
C PRO A 29 -11.58 20.31 -1.80
N GLY A 30 -12.63 19.84 -2.46
CA GLY A 30 -12.65 19.63 -3.92
C GLY A 30 -12.12 18.26 -4.40
N GLN A 31 -11.59 17.42 -3.53
CA GLN A 31 -11.23 16.03 -3.89
C GLN A 31 -12.43 15.08 -3.76
N PRO A 32 -12.58 14.06 -4.63
CA PRO A 32 -13.62 13.05 -4.50
C PRO A 32 -13.52 12.30 -3.17
N GLU A 33 -14.66 12.08 -2.52
CA GLU A 33 -14.73 11.29 -1.29
C GLU A 33 -14.37 9.82 -1.55
N LYS A 34 -13.61 9.21 -0.64
CA LYS A 34 -13.20 7.80 -0.73
C LYS A 34 -13.31 7.10 0.61
N PHE A 35 -13.54 5.79 0.60
CA PHE A 35 -13.31 4.96 1.77
C PHE A 35 -11.81 4.81 1.97
N SER A 36 -11.34 5.03 3.19
CA SER A 36 -9.91 5.05 3.50
C SER A 36 -9.63 4.69 4.96
N VAL A 37 -8.40 4.28 5.21
CA VAL A 37 -7.84 4.06 6.54
C VAL A 37 -6.32 4.12 6.45
N THR A 38 -5.66 4.59 7.50
CA THR A 38 -4.22 4.44 7.69
C THR A 38 -3.95 3.22 8.55
N LEU A 39 -3.18 2.27 8.02
CA LEU A 39 -2.74 1.09 8.78
C LEU A 39 -1.43 1.41 9.49
N LEU A 40 -1.43 1.31 10.81
CA LEU A 40 -0.22 1.40 11.64
C LEU A 40 0.26 -0.02 11.90
N ILE A 41 1.35 -0.39 11.22
CA ILE A 41 1.97 -1.72 11.30
C ILE A 41 3.12 -1.64 12.31
N PRO A 42 3.15 -2.47 13.38
CA PRO A 42 4.27 -2.50 14.30
C PRO A 42 5.58 -2.82 13.58
N LYS A 43 6.66 -2.09 13.88
CA LYS A 43 8.00 -2.36 13.28
C LYS A 43 8.51 -3.77 13.59
N SER A 44 8.02 -4.40 14.66
CA SER A 44 8.30 -5.80 15.00
C SER A 44 7.63 -6.81 14.06
N ASP A 45 6.58 -6.43 13.32
CA ASP A 45 5.94 -7.31 12.32
C ASP A 45 6.72 -7.28 10.99
N ILE A 46 7.91 -7.86 11.04
CA ILE A 46 8.81 -7.99 9.89
C ILE A 46 8.17 -8.84 8.79
N VAL A 47 7.32 -9.81 9.14
CA VAL A 47 6.66 -10.70 8.18
C VAL A 47 5.68 -9.93 7.30
N THR A 48 4.82 -9.09 7.89
CA THR A 48 3.90 -8.24 7.12
C THR A 48 4.69 -7.24 6.26
N LYS A 49 5.75 -6.63 6.80
CA LYS A 49 6.59 -5.70 6.03
C LYS A 49 7.22 -6.37 4.80
N GLN A 50 7.80 -7.56 4.95
CA GLN A 50 8.37 -8.33 3.83
C GLN A 50 7.33 -8.68 2.77
N LYS A 51 6.11 -9.05 3.17
CA LYS A 51 5.01 -9.30 2.21
C LYS A 51 4.63 -8.04 1.44
N ILE A 52 4.59 -6.88 2.09
CA ILE A 52 4.32 -5.59 1.43
C ILE A 52 5.43 -5.24 0.45
N ASP A 53 6.70 -5.40 0.84
CA ASP A 53 7.84 -5.12 -0.05
C ASP A 53 7.83 -6.03 -1.28
N ALA A 54 7.53 -7.31 -1.10
CA ALA A 54 7.38 -8.25 -2.22
C ALA A 54 6.23 -7.85 -3.15
N ALA A 55 5.08 -7.44 -2.59
CA ALA A 55 3.93 -6.98 -3.38
C ALA A 55 4.22 -5.67 -4.14
N ILE A 56 4.95 -4.73 -3.53
CA ILE A 56 5.40 -3.50 -4.19
C ILE A 56 6.33 -3.85 -5.37
N ASN A 57 7.30 -4.74 -5.16
CA ASN A 57 8.21 -5.18 -6.23
C ASN A 57 7.47 -5.88 -7.37
N ALA A 58 6.49 -6.73 -7.05
CA ALA A 58 5.64 -7.37 -8.06
C ALA A 58 4.82 -6.34 -8.85
N ALA A 59 4.27 -5.33 -8.18
CA ALA A 59 3.54 -4.23 -8.83
C ALA A 59 4.44 -3.37 -9.72
N ILE A 60 5.69 -3.12 -9.29
CA ILE A 60 6.70 -2.42 -10.10
C ILE A 60 7.03 -3.21 -11.36
N GLN A 61 7.29 -4.52 -11.24
CA GLN A 61 7.57 -5.38 -12.39
C GLN A 61 6.40 -5.40 -13.38
N GLN A 62 5.17 -5.48 -12.87
CA GLN A 62 3.97 -5.38 -13.69
C GLN A 62 3.86 -4.00 -14.36
N GLY A 63 4.15 -2.91 -13.63
CA GLY A 63 4.16 -1.56 -14.17
C GLY A 63 5.18 -1.36 -15.30
N VAL A 64 6.40 -1.91 -15.14
CA VAL A 64 7.42 -1.89 -16.20
C VAL A 64 6.89 -2.54 -17.48
N LYS A 65 6.24 -3.70 -17.34
CA LYS A 65 5.69 -4.46 -18.47
C LYS A 65 4.49 -3.77 -19.12
N ASP A 66 3.54 -3.30 -18.32
CA ASP A 66 2.18 -2.98 -18.80
C ASP A 66 1.88 -1.47 -18.85
N LYS A 67 2.68 -0.64 -18.16
CA LYS A 67 2.38 0.79 -17.94
C LYS A 67 3.51 1.75 -18.32
N TRP A 68 4.76 1.29 -18.27
CA TRP A 68 5.92 2.16 -18.44
C TRP A 68 6.77 1.79 -19.67
N ASN A 69 6.19 1.07 -20.65
CA ASN A 69 6.83 0.73 -21.92
C ASN A 69 8.25 0.13 -21.74
N GLY A 70 8.43 -0.71 -20.73
CA GLY A 70 9.71 -1.36 -20.42
C GLY A 70 10.70 -0.50 -19.61
N VAL A 71 10.40 0.76 -19.29
CA VAL A 71 11.32 1.66 -18.58
C VAL A 71 10.77 2.01 -17.20
N ARG A 72 11.42 1.52 -16.14
CA ARG A 72 11.04 1.86 -14.76
C ARG A 72 11.31 3.35 -14.47
N PRO A 73 10.37 4.11 -13.87
CA PRO A 73 10.64 5.46 -13.37
C PRO A 73 11.79 5.47 -12.35
N PRO A 74 12.67 6.50 -12.34
CA PRO A 74 13.78 6.58 -11.39
C PRO A 74 13.33 6.55 -9.93
N VAL A 75 12.21 7.19 -9.64
CA VAL A 75 11.58 7.20 -8.31
C VAL A 75 10.15 6.68 -8.47
N VAL A 76 9.82 5.64 -7.71
CA VAL A 76 8.48 5.07 -7.65
C VAL A 76 7.88 5.42 -6.29
N ALA A 77 6.73 6.11 -6.29
CA ALA A 77 6.00 6.37 -5.07
C ALA A 77 5.51 5.04 -4.47
N ILE A 78 5.79 4.82 -3.18
CA ILE A 78 5.36 3.64 -2.43
C ILE A 78 4.41 4.03 -1.30
N PRO A 79 3.47 3.14 -0.91
CA PRO A 79 2.44 3.47 0.08
C PRO A 79 2.89 3.27 1.54
N ILE A 80 4.19 3.19 1.81
CA ILE A 80 4.74 2.93 3.15
C ILE A 80 5.52 4.14 3.63
N HIS A 81 5.28 4.53 4.88
CA HIS A 81 5.90 5.66 5.56
C HIS A 81 6.50 5.18 6.88
N ASP A 82 7.62 5.77 7.30
CA ASP A 82 8.15 5.58 8.65
C ASP A 82 7.35 6.46 9.63
N GLY A 83 6.66 5.82 10.58
CA GLY A 83 5.86 6.50 11.59
C GLY A 83 6.67 7.26 12.64
N ASP A 84 7.97 6.98 12.77
CA ASP A 84 8.86 7.67 13.71
C ASP A 84 9.44 8.97 13.14
N GLY A 85 9.22 9.25 11.85
CA GLY A 85 9.66 10.49 11.19
C GLY A 85 11.17 10.61 10.97
N VAL A 86 11.91 9.49 11.03
CA VAL A 86 13.36 9.40 10.82
C VAL A 86 13.68 8.76 9.48
#